data_AF-A0A0D0DMC2-F1
#
_entry.id   AF-A0A0D0DMC2-F1
#
_cell.length_a   1.000
_cell.length_b   1.000
_cell.length_c   1.000
_cell.angle_alpha   90.00
_cell.angle_beta   90.00
_cell.angle_gamma   90.00
#
_symmetry.space_group_name_H-M   'P 1'
#
loop_
_entity.id
_entity.type
_entity.pdbx_description
1 polymer ?
#
loop_
_entity_poly.entity_id
_entity_poly.type
_entity_poly.pdbx_seq_one_letter_code
_entity_poly.pdbx_strand_id
1 'polypeptide(L)'
;KLCIMAKLQREKALGVVQGTDICPIIHQNERAHRIIQDSISDALLLKTEMHTTTKDLFDALLSIHQASNLTSTFYIFQQLFNSVWSRSSAISKHITSPCTLEACLAGMKFMVNTRLLAFVLLNSLPKTPEWNMFTSSIINTIEDSKLTFDAMETQITSEEARLNPSGSLDSALKVSNKSSTRPPNSATWCKHHQQSRHSSDDCYAYQHWAKELRKGGGGKRWEKKKEK
;
A
#
# COMPACT_ATOMS: atom_id res chain seq x y z
N LYS A 1 -2.45 -2.06 -26.72
CA LYS A 1 -3.56 -2.68 -27.49
C LYS A 1 -4.47 -1.66 -28.19
N LEU A 2 -5.07 -0.69 -27.49
CA LEU A 2 -6.01 0.30 -28.07
C LEU A 2 -5.41 1.22 -29.16
N CYS A 3 -4.20 1.75 -28.95
CA CYS A 3 -3.56 2.67 -29.92
C CYS A 3 -3.24 2.01 -31.27
N ILE A 4 -2.70 0.78 -31.24
CA ILE A 4 -2.35 0.02 -32.46
C ILE A 4 -3.61 -0.33 -33.25
N MET A 5 -4.69 -0.78 -32.59
CA MET A 5 -5.96 -1.07 -33.26
C MET A 5 -6.55 0.20 -33.91
N ALA A 6 -6.50 1.35 -33.25
CA ALA A 6 -6.99 2.61 -33.80
C ALA A 6 -6.18 3.09 -35.02
N LYS A 7 -4.86 2.85 -35.04
CA LYS A 7 -4.01 3.14 -36.20
C LYS A 7 -4.33 2.20 -37.38
N LEU A 8 -4.47 0.90 -37.13
CA LEU A 8 -4.82 -0.09 -38.15
C LEU A 8 -6.20 0.17 -38.78
N GLN A 9 -7.21 0.59 -37.97
CA GLN A 9 -8.55 0.90 -38.48
C GLN A 9 -8.58 2.16 -39.35
N ARG A 10 -7.81 3.20 -39.01
CA ARG A 10 -7.69 4.42 -39.82
C ARG A 10 -7.04 4.15 -41.18
N GLU A 11 -6.00 3.32 -41.18
CA GLU A 11 -5.29 2.95 -42.40
C GLU A 11 -6.14 2.04 -43.30
N LYS A 12 -6.96 1.16 -42.71
CA LYS A 12 -7.96 0.38 -43.45
C LYS A 12 -8.98 1.28 -44.16
N ALA A 13 -9.49 2.32 -43.48
CA ALA A 13 -10.41 3.27 -44.07
C ALA A 13 -9.76 4.08 -45.22
N LEU A 14 -8.48 4.43 -45.08
CA LEU A 14 -7.73 5.15 -46.12
C LEU A 14 -7.50 4.30 -47.38
N GLY A 15 -7.21 3.00 -47.23
CA GLY A 15 -7.05 2.07 -48.36
C GLY A 15 -8.32 1.91 -49.20
N VAL A 16 -9.49 1.84 -48.54
CA VAL A 16 -10.80 1.77 -49.20
C VAL A 16 -11.10 3.04 -50.02
N VAL A 17 -10.66 4.21 -49.54
CA VAL A 17 -10.85 5.51 -50.24
C VAL A 17 -9.95 5.66 -51.47
N GLN A 18 -8.75 5.06 -51.47
CA GLN A 18 -7.77 5.22 -52.55
C GLN A 18 -7.90 4.17 -53.69
N GLY A 19 -8.80 3.19 -53.58
CA GLY A 19 -9.02 2.20 -54.64
C GLY A 19 -7.82 1.27 -54.92
N THR A 20 -6.89 1.13 -53.97
CA THR A 20 -5.65 0.33 -54.11
C THR A 20 -5.83 -1.15 -53.75
N ASP A 21 -7.06 -1.65 -53.70
CA ASP A 21 -7.41 -2.97 -53.15
C ASP A 21 -7.07 -4.19 -54.02
N ILE A 22 -6.24 -4.05 -55.08
CA ILE A 22 -6.02 -5.12 -56.08
C ILE A 22 -4.67 -5.87 -55.92
N CYS A 23 -3.79 -5.46 -54.98
CA CYS A 23 -2.66 -6.31 -54.55
C CYS A 23 -2.72 -6.52 -53.02
N PRO A 24 -3.74 -7.22 -52.51
CA PRO A 24 -4.31 -6.86 -51.23
C PRO A 24 -3.49 -7.37 -50.06
N ILE A 25 -2.96 -8.60 -50.12
CA ILE A 25 -2.51 -9.27 -48.90
C ILE A 25 -1.07 -8.90 -48.53
N ILE A 26 -0.14 -8.92 -49.49
CA ILE A 26 1.29 -8.70 -49.21
C ILE A 26 1.56 -7.23 -48.89
N HIS A 27 1.02 -6.29 -49.67
CA HIS A 27 1.21 -4.86 -49.42
C HIS A 27 0.57 -4.41 -48.10
N GLN A 28 -0.64 -4.91 -47.78
CA GLN A 28 -1.28 -4.60 -46.50
C GLN A 28 -0.50 -5.19 -45.32
N ASN A 29 0.14 -6.36 -45.49
CA ASN A 29 0.99 -6.96 -44.47
C ASN A 29 2.24 -6.11 -44.21
N GLU A 30 2.98 -5.71 -45.24
CA GLU A 30 4.17 -4.85 -45.06
C GLU A 30 3.84 -3.50 -44.40
N ARG A 31 2.68 -2.93 -44.76
CA ARG A 31 2.22 -1.66 -44.19
C ARG A 31 1.83 -1.81 -42.72
N ALA A 32 1.11 -2.87 -42.37
CA ALA A 32 0.77 -3.17 -40.98
C ALA A 32 2.04 -3.42 -40.13
N HIS A 33 3.05 -4.09 -40.68
CA HIS A 33 4.34 -4.33 -40.04
C HIS A 33 5.02 -3.03 -39.59
N ARG A 34 5.16 -2.07 -40.52
CA ARG A 34 5.79 -0.77 -40.23
C ARG A 34 5.00 0.03 -39.19
N ILE A 35 3.67 0.04 -39.30
CA ILE A 35 2.81 0.74 -38.32
C ILE A 35 3.01 0.19 -36.91
N ILE A 36 3.19 -1.12 -36.77
CA ILE A 36 3.47 -1.75 -35.47
C ILE A 36 4.85 -1.33 -34.96
N GLN A 37 5.89 -1.41 -35.80
CA GLN A 37 7.26 -1.00 -35.45
C GLN A 37 7.32 0.48 -35.01
N ASP A 38 6.69 1.39 -35.75
CA ASP A 38 6.64 2.82 -35.44
C ASP A 38 5.83 3.15 -34.17
N SER A 39 5.12 2.18 -33.61
CA SER A 39 4.23 2.35 -32.46
C SER A 39 4.75 1.73 -31.16
N ILE A 40 5.87 1.01 -31.22
CA ILE A 40 6.52 0.38 -30.08
C ILE A 40 7.83 1.10 -29.75
N SER A 41 8.32 0.97 -28.53
CA SER A 41 9.60 1.58 -28.14
C SER A 41 10.80 0.86 -28.78
N ASP A 42 11.90 1.57 -28.97
CA ASP A 42 13.15 1.02 -29.51
C ASP A 42 13.63 -0.24 -28.75
N ALA A 43 13.43 -0.27 -27.43
CA ALA A 43 13.76 -1.42 -26.59
C ALA A 43 12.93 -2.68 -26.90
N LEU A 44 11.67 -2.51 -27.33
CA LEU A 44 10.83 -3.62 -27.81
C LEU A 44 11.15 -3.97 -29.25
N LEU A 45 11.49 -2.97 -30.08
CA LEU A 45 11.87 -3.15 -31.47
C LEU A 45 13.10 -4.06 -31.61
N LEU A 46 14.14 -3.84 -30.79
CA LEU A 46 15.33 -4.70 -30.73
C LEU A 46 15.03 -6.17 -30.40
N LYS A 47 13.97 -6.43 -29.61
CA LYS A 47 13.55 -7.79 -29.25
C LYS A 47 12.71 -8.48 -30.33
N THR A 48 12.25 -7.73 -31.32
CA THR A 48 11.38 -8.20 -32.39
C THR A 48 11.96 -8.03 -33.79
N GLU A 49 13.21 -7.59 -33.89
CA GLU A 49 13.89 -7.21 -35.14
C GLU A 49 13.96 -8.35 -36.17
N MET A 50 14.01 -9.60 -35.70
CA MET A 50 14.12 -10.79 -36.56
C MET A 50 12.79 -11.20 -37.22
N HIS A 51 11.66 -10.61 -36.82
CA HIS A 51 10.36 -10.97 -37.36
C HIS A 51 10.06 -10.14 -38.61
N THR A 52 9.92 -10.81 -39.75
CA THR A 52 9.66 -10.18 -41.06
C THR A 52 8.19 -10.16 -41.44
N THR A 53 7.33 -10.88 -40.71
CA THR A 53 5.88 -10.86 -40.92
C THR A 53 5.16 -10.14 -39.76
N THR A 54 4.08 -9.42 -40.08
CA THR A 54 3.26 -8.71 -39.07
C THR A 54 2.70 -9.66 -38.03
N LYS A 55 2.35 -10.89 -38.43
CA LYS A 55 1.84 -11.92 -37.53
C LYS A 55 2.91 -12.33 -36.53
N ASP A 56 4.11 -12.70 -37.01
CA ASP A 56 5.20 -13.11 -36.14
C ASP A 56 5.63 -11.97 -35.21
N LEU A 57 5.64 -10.73 -35.72
CA LEU A 57 5.91 -9.53 -34.92
C LEU A 57 4.86 -9.36 -33.81
N PHE A 58 3.58 -9.49 -34.13
CA PHE A 58 2.49 -9.37 -33.15
C PHE A 58 2.54 -10.51 -32.11
N ASP A 59 2.79 -11.74 -32.53
CA ASP A 59 2.90 -12.91 -31.66
C ASP A 59 4.13 -12.80 -30.74
N ALA A 60 5.25 -12.26 -31.24
CA ALA A 60 6.43 -11.96 -30.42
C ALA A 60 6.16 -10.86 -29.38
N LEU A 61 5.47 -9.79 -29.76
CA LEU A 61 5.04 -8.74 -28.82
C LEU A 61 4.09 -9.29 -27.76
N LEU A 62 3.16 -10.17 -28.16
CA LEU A 62 2.26 -10.85 -27.24
C LEU A 62 3.05 -11.74 -26.26
N SER A 63 4.04 -12.49 -26.76
CA SER A 63 4.93 -13.32 -25.95
C SER A 63 5.74 -12.50 -24.95
N ILE A 64 6.32 -11.36 -25.36
CA ILE A 64 7.04 -10.45 -24.46
C ILE A 64 6.11 -9.92 -23.36
N HIS A 65 4.88 -9.54 -23.72
CA HIS A 65 3.89 -9.06 -22.76
C HIS A 65 3.47 -10.16 -21.77
N GLN A 66 3.24 -11.39 -22.26
CA GLN A 66 2.92 -12.54 -21.41
C GLN A 66 4.07 -12.92 -20.49
N ALA A 67 5.31 -12.93 -20.97
CA ALA A 67 6.50 -13.18 -20.16
C ALA A 67 6.70 -12.09 -19.09
N SER A 68 6.44 -10.82 -19.46
CA SER A 68 6.46 -9.71 -18.50
C SER A 68 5.40 -9.89 -17.42
N ASN A 69 4.20 -10.36 -17.79
CA ASN A 69 3.14 -10.69 -16.84
C ASN A 69 3.58 -11.82 -15.88
N LEU A 70 4.23 -12.88 -16.38
CA LEU A 70 4.73 -13.97 -15.53
C LEU A 70 5.79 -13.48 -14.53
N THR A 71 6.77 -12.71 -15.00
CA THR A 71 7.83 -12.15 -14.14
C THR A 71 7.24 -11.23 -13.07
N SER A 72 6.36 -10.30 -13.46
CA SER A 72 5.68 -9.42 -12.50
C SER A 72 4.84 -10.20 -11.49
N THR A 73 4.10 -11.20 -11.95
CA THR A 73 3.31 -12.10 -11.09
C THR A 73 4.21 -12.80 -10.06
N PHE A 74 5.35 -13.35 -10.50
CA PHE A 74 6.32 -14.00 -9.61
C PHE A 74 6.81 -13.04 -8.51
N TYR A 75 7.22 -11.82 -8.88
CA TYR A 75 7.68 -10.84 -7.89
C TYR A 75 6.58 -10.38 -6.94
N ILE A 76 5.32 -10.32 -7.37
CA ILE A 76 4.20 -10.02 -6.47
C ILE A 76 3.98 -11.16 -5.48
N PHE A 77 3.99 -12.43 -5.94
CA PHE A 77 3.94 -13.57 -5.03
C PHE A 77 5.12 -13.59 -4.05
N GLN A 78 6.32 -13.29 -4.53
CA GLN A 78 7.49 -13.19 -3.68
C GLN A 78 7.31 -12.12 -2.58
N GLN A 79 6.75 -10.96 -2.92
CA GLN A 79 6.45 -9.92 -1.94
C GLN A 79 5.36 -10.36 -0.95
N LEU A 80 4.33 -11.05 -1.43
CA LEU A 80 3.25 -11.56 -0.60
C LEU A 80 3.79 -12.54 0.46
N PHE A 81 4.54 -13.56 0.05
CA PHE A 81 5.04 -14.62 0.95
C PHE A 81 6.18 -14.17 1.87
N ASN A 82 7.00 -13.21 1.43
CA ASN A 82 8.11 -12.70 2.23
C ASN A 82 7.74 -11.42 3.02
N SER A 83 6.46 -11.06 3.06
CA SER A 83 6.00 -9.94 3.87
C SER A 83 6.22 -10.24 5.35
N VAL A 84 6.90 -9.33 6.05
CA VAL A 84 7.14 -9.44 7.50
C VAL A 84 6.77 -8.11 8.13
N TRP A 85 5.92 -8.17 9.14
CA TRP A 85 5.56 -7.01 9.94
C TRP A 85 6.57 -6.83 11.08
N SER A 86 7.18 -5.65 11.16
CA SER A 86 8.24 -5.33 12.14
C SER A 86 7.77 -4.52 13.34
N ARG A 87 6.44 -4.35 13.53
CA ARG A 87 5.79 -3.51 14.56
C ARG A 87 6.16 -2.02 14.54
N SER A 88 7.12 -1.59 13.71
CA SER A 88 7.50 -0.19 13.53
C SER A 88 6.48 0.62 12.72
N SER A 89 5.57 -0.07 12.02
CA SER A 89 4.47 0.53 11.26
C SER A 89 3.13 0.04 11.79
N ALA A 90 2.09 0.86 11.61
CA ALA A 90 0.73 0.50 12.03
C ALA A 90 0.31 -0.85 11.43
N ILE A 91 -0.28 -1.72 12.26
CA ILE A 91 -0.74 -3.05 11.83
C ILE A 91 -1.73 -2.96 10.67
N SER A 92 -2.59 -1.94 10.64
CA SER A 92 -3.56 -1.70 9.56
C SER A 92 -2.89 -1.48 8.21
N LYS A 93 -1.77 -0.74 8.19
CA LYS A 93 -0.98 -0.53 6.97
C LYS A 93 -0.36 -1.84 6.47
N HIS A 94 0.08 -2.69 7.40
CA HIS A 94 0.59 -4.02 7.06
C HIS A 94 -0.51 -4.94 6.52
N ILE A 95 -1.68 -4.98 7.16
CA ILE A 95 -2.85 -5.76 6.71
C ILE A 95 -3.33 -5.33 5.31
N THR A 96 -3.32 -4.03 5.02
CA THR A 96 -3.75 -3.51 3.70
C THR A 96 -2.79 -3.89 2.56
N SER A 97 -1.52 -4.18 2.88
CA SER A 97 -0.49 -4.50 1.87
C SER A 97 -0.81 -5.79 1.09
N PRO A 98 -1.06 -6.95 1.74
CA PRO A 98 -1.55 -8.15 1.08
C PRO A 98 -2.80 -7.94 0.19
N CYS A 99 -3.78 -7.14 0.62
CA CYS A 99 -4.97 -6.83 -0.21
C CYS A 99 -4.61 -6.08 -1.50
N THR A 100 -3.66 -5.15 -1.40
CA THR A 100 -3.18 -4.39 -2.57
C THR A 100 -2.46 -5.30 -3.55
N LEU A 101 -1.63 -6.23 -3.05
CA LEU A 101 -0.94 -7.23 -3.87
C LEU A 101 -1.92 -8.23 -4.51
N GLU A 102 -2.96 -8.64 -3.78
CA GLU A 102 -4.05 -9.46 -4.32
C GLU A 102 -4.77 -8.76 -5.46
N ALA A 103 -5.14 -7.47 -5.31
CA ALA A 103 -5.80 -6.71 -6.36
C ALA A 103 -4.93 -6.58 -7.62
N CYS A 104 -3.61 -6.43 -7.45
CA CYS A 104 -2.65 -6.45 -8.56
C CYS A 104 -2.65 -7.81 -9.28
N LEU A 105 -2.65 -8.92 -8.53
CA LEU A 105 -2.71 -10.28 -9.10
C LEU A 105 -4.05 -10.52 -9.82
N ALA A 106 -5.17 -10.09 -9.24
CA ALA A 106 -6.48 -10.18 -9.85
C ALA A 106 -6.53 -9.42 -11.20
N GLY A 107 -5.91 -8.24 -11.27
CA GLY A 107 -5.72 -7.49 -12.52
C GLY A 107 -4.90 -8.24 -13.58
N MET A 108 -3.98 -9.10 -13.14
CA MET A 108 -3.17 -10.00 -13.98
C MET A 108 -3.87 -11.34 -14.27
N LYS A 109 -5.13 -11.51 -13.82
CA LYS A 109 -5.94 -12.74 -13.91
C LYS A 109 -5.44 -13.90 -13.05
N PHE A 110 -4.68 -13.61 -12.01
CA PHE A 110 -4.29 -14.57 -10.98
C PHE A 110 -5.21 -14.40 -9.76
N MET A 111 -6.01 -15.43 -9.49
CA MET A 111 -6.86 -15.44 -8.30
C MET A 111 -6.08 -16.01 -7.12
N VAL A 112 -6.01 -15.26 -6.02
CA VAL A 112 -5.41 -15.74 -4.78
C VAL A 112 -6.52 -16.26 -3.89
N ASN A 113 -6.34 -17.48 -3.37
CA ASN A 113 -7.29 -18.07 -2.44
C ASN A 113 -7.32 -17.24 -1.13
N THR A 114 -8.52 -16.90 -0.64
CA THR A 114 -8.70 -16.09 0.57
C THR A 114 -8.13 -16.74 1.83
N ARG A 115 -8.14 -18.08 1.91
CA ARG A 115 -7.48 -18.84 2.98
C ARG A 115 -5.96 -18.78 2.87
N LEU A 116 -5.41 -18.79 1.65
CA LEU A 116 -3.97 -18.61 1.44
C LEU A 116 -3.52 -17.22 1.91
N LEU A 117 -4.30 -16.18 1.60
CA LEU A 117 -4.09 -14.83 2.12
C LEU A 117 -4.12 -14.76 3.65
N ALA A 118 -5.04 -15.50 4.29
CA ALA A 118 -5.08 -15.61 5.75
C ALA A 118 -3.79 -16.24 6.31
N PHE A 119 -3.29 -17.31 5.70
CA PHE A 119 -2.01 -17.93 6.10
C PHE A 119 -0.81 -17.01 5.88
N VAL A 120 -0.78 -16.27 4.76
CA VAL A 120 0.25 -15.26 4.51
C VAL A 120 0.25 -14.23 5.63
N LEU A 121 -0.95 -13.73 6.00
CA LEU A 121 -1.08 -12.73 7.05
C LEU A 121 -0.57 -13.27 8.40
N LEU A 122 -0.95 -14.49 8.77
CA LEU A 122 -0.43 -15.14 9.99
C LEU A 122 1.10 -15.35 9.94
N ASN A 123 1.64 -15.79 8.80
CA ASN A 123 3.08 -16.01 8.69
C ASN A 123 3.88 -14.70 8.74
N SER A 124 3.28 -13.60 8.28
CA SER A 124 3.90 -12.27 8.27
C SER A 124 4.05 -11.63 9.65
N LEU A 125 3.41 -12.21 10.68
CA LEU A 125 3.49 -11.69 12.05
C LEU A 125 4.91 -11.84 12.63
N PRO A 126 5.32 -10.93 13.54
CA PRO A 126 6.60 -11.00 14.24
C PRO A 126 6.79 -12.36 14.90
N LYS A 127 8.00 -12.94 14.84
CA LYS A 127 8.31 -14.21 15.50
C LYS A 127 8.59 -14.05 17.00
N THR A 128 7.91 -13.13 17.67
CA THR A 128 8.02 -12.93 19.13
C THR A 128 7.15 -13.95 19.87
N PRO A 129 7.43 -14.26 21.15
CA PRO A 129 6.68 -15.26 21.90
C PRO A 129 5.16 -15.00 21.93
N GLU A 130 4.75 -13.74 22.03
CA GLU A 130 3.33 -13.35 22.09
C GLU A 130 2.60 -13.69 20.79
N TRP A 131 3.18 -13.32 19.63
CA TRP A 131 2.58 -13.58 18.33
C TRP A 131 2.69 -15.05 17.90
N ASN A 132 3.74 -15.76 18.32
CA ASN A 132 3.84 -17.20 18.12
C ASN A 132 2.75 -17.95 18.90
N MET A 133 2.48 -17.52 20.15
CA MET A 133 1.40 -18.07 20.97
C MET A 133 0.02 -17.76 20.36
N PHE A 134 -0.20 -16.51 19.93
CA PHE A 134 -1.41 -16.11 19.20
C PHE A 134 -1.63 -16.99 17.96
N THR A 135 -0.61 -17.10 17.09
CA THR A 135 -0.70 -17.91 15.85
C THR A 135 -1.02 -19.37 16.18
N SER A 136 -0.36 -19.95 17.18
CA SER A 136 -0.62 -21.33 17.61
C SER A 136 -2.03 -21.50 18.16
N SER A 137 -2.53 -20.54 18.92
CA SER A 137 -3.91 -20.53 19.43
C SER A 137 -4.91 -20.51 18.29
N ILE A 138 -4.71 -19.65 17.29
CA ILE A 138 -5.60 -19.59 16.11
C ILE A 138 -5.60 -20.93 15.39
N ILE A 139 -4.44 -21.47 15.04
CA ILE A 139 -4.33 -22.72 14.28
C ILE A 139 -4.97 -23.91 15.01
N ASN A 140 -4.91 -23.95 16.34
CA ASN A 140 -5.46 -25.06 17.12
C ASN A 140 -6.96 -24.95 17.43
N THR A 141 -7.53 -23.74 17.35
CA THR A 141 -8.91 -23.48 17.80
C THR A 141 -9.86 -23.08 16.67
N ILE A 142 -9.34 -22.49 15.59
CA ILE A 142 -10.17 -22.04 14.49
C ILE A 142 -10.64 -23.23 13.66
N GLU A 143 -11.92 -23.24 13.32
CA GLU A 143 -12.46 -24.19 12.37
C GLU A 143 -11.95 -23.84 10.96
N ASP A 144 -11.58 -24.86 10.17
CA ASP A 144 -11.09 -24.68 8.80
C ASP A 144 -12.01 -23.81 7.93
N SER A 145 -13.33 -23.95 8.09
CA SER A 145 -14.34 -23.20 7.34
C SER A 145 -14.34 -21.70 7.67
N LYS A 146 -13.82 -21.30 8.83
CA LYS A 146 -13.82 -19.92 9.34
C LYS A 146 -12.49 -19.20 9.10
N LEU A 147 -11.47 -19.91 8.65
CA LEU A 147 -10.17 -19.33 8.33
C LEU A 147 -10.24 -18.52 7.03
N THR A 148 -10.56 -17.24 7.20
CA THR A 148 -10.69 -16.24 6.13
C THR A 148 -9.82 -15.03 6.45
N PHE A 149 -9.47 -14.25 5.42
CA PHE A 149 -8.64 -13.05 5.59
C PHE A 149 -9.29 -12.05 6.55
N ASP A 150 -10.58 -11.74 6.38
CA ASP A 150 -11.31 -10.77 7.21
C ASP A 150 -11.37 -11.18 8.69
N ALA A 151 -11.54 -12.48 8.96
CA ALA A 151 -11.50 -13.02 10.31
C ALA A 151 -10.11 -12.84 10.95
N MET A 152 -9.04 -13.07 10.19
CA MET A 152 -7.66 -12.87 10.67
C MET A 152 -7.33 -11.41 10.87
N GLU A 153 -7.74 -10.52 9.97
CA GLU A 153 -7.62 -9.08 10.14
C GLU A 153 -8.24 -8.62 11.47
N THR A 154 -9.48 -9.07 11.74
CA THR A 154 -10.19 -8.71 12.98
C THR A 154 -9.45 -9.21 14.21
N GLN A 155 -9.01 -10.48 14.22
CA GLN A 155 -8.32 -11.07 15.36
C GLN A 155 -6.94 -10.45 15.60
N ILE A 156 -6.17 -10.21 14.54
CA ILE A 156 -4.85 -9.57 14.62
C ILE A 156 -4.98 -8.13 15.13
N THR A 157 -6.00 -7.39 14.69
CA THR A 157 -6.24 -6.01 15.16
C THR A 157 -6.64 -6.00 16.64
N SER A 158 -7.48 -6.93 17.06
CA SER A 158 -7.86 -7.07 18.47
C SER A 158 -6.68 -7.47 19.35
N GLU A 159 -5.83 -8.38 18.88
CA GLU A 159 -4.65 -8.83 19.62
C GLU A 159 -3.60 -7.73 19.72
N GLU A 160 -3.38 -6.97 18.65
CA GLU A 160 -2.49 -5.81 18.69
C GLU A 160 -2.96 -4.77 19.71
N ALA A 161 -4.28 -4.49 19.78
CA ALA A 161 -4.85 -3.59 20.78
C ALA A 161 -4.65 -4.13 22.22
N ARG A 162 -4.67 -5.45 22.40
CA ARG A 162 -4.41 -6.11 23.69
C ARG A 162 -2.94 -6.01 24.11
N LEU A 163 -2.02 -6.16 23.16
CA LEU A 163 -0.57 -6.13 23.41
C LEU A 163 -0.03 -4.69 23.56
N ASN A 164 -0.63 -3.74 22.87
CA ASN A 164 -0.28 -2.32 22.92
C ASN A 164 -1.50 -1.49 23.34
N PRO A 165 -1.96 -1.58 24.60
CA PRO A 165 -3.05 -0.76 25.08
C PRO A 165 -2.59 0.69 25.12
N SER A 166 -2.98 1.48 24.12
CA SER A 166 -2.83 2.93 24.13
C SER A 166 -3.85 3.56 25.10
N GLY A 167 -3.69 3.26 26.40
CA GLY A 167 -4.30 3.99 27.51
C GLY A 167 -5.80 4.27 27.45
N SER A 168 -6.62 3.29 27.85
CA SER A 168 -7.63 3.46 28.92
C SER A 168 -8.19 2.08 29.26
N LEU A 169 -7.61 1.46 30.29
CA LEU A 169 -8.20 0.29 30.94
C LEU A 169 -9.30 0.80 31.89
N ASP A 170 -10.46 1.17 31.36
CA ASP A 170 -11.68 1.24 32.18
C ASP A 170 -12.15 -0.20 32.43
N SER A 171 -11.42 -0.88 33.31
CA SER A 171 -11.80 -2.20 33.80
C SER A 171 -13.00 -2.05 34.73
N ALA A 172 -14.13 -2.54 34.23
CA ALA A 172 -15.41 -2.64 34.92
C ALA A 172 -15.33 -3.58 36.13
N LEU A 173 -14.97 -3.06 37.30
CA LEU A 173 -15.42 -3.59 38.60
C LEU A 173 -15.65 -2.42 39.57
N LYS A 174 -16.85 -1.85 39.50
CA LYS A 174 -17.34 -0.84 40.44
C LYS A 174 -17.96 -1.55 41.65
N VAL A 175 -17.15 -1.91 42.63
CA VAL A 175 -17.62 -2.05 44.02
C VAL A 175 -17.31 -0.74 44.73
N SER A 176 -18.38 -0.06 45.10
CA SER A 176 -18.33 1.22 45.81
C SER A 176 -17.78 1.00 47.21
N ASN A 177 -16.66 1.65 47.54
CA ASN A 177 -16.36 2.04 48.91
C ASN A 177 -15.96 3.51 48.92
N LYS A 178 -16.84 4.33 49.51
CA LYS A 178 -16.54 5.69 49.92
C LYS A 178 -15.50 5.65 51.03
N SER A 179 -14.27 6.06 50.73
CA SER A 179 -13.43 6.71 51.73
C SER A 179 -12.62 7.82 51.07
N SER A 180 -12.86 9.01 51.58
CA SER A 180 -12.15 10.24 51.26
C SER A 180 -10.73 10.15 51.80
N THR A 181 -9.76 9.82 50.94
CA THR A 181 -8.36 10.20 51.13
C THR A 181 -7.72 10.41 49.76
N ARG A 182 -7.15 11.60 49.58
CA ARG A 182 -6.40 12.12 48.42
C ARG A 182 -5.65 11.03 47.62
N PRO A 183 -5.79 10.95 46.28
CA PRO A 183 -5.09 9.92 45.50
C PRO A 183 -3.58 10.20 45.46
N PRO A 184 -2.72 9.15 45.45
CA PRO A 184 -1.32 9.29 45.13
C PRO A 184 -1.20 9.68 43.65
N ASN A 185 -0.73 10.89 43.42
CA ASN A 185 0.01 11.34 42.25
C ASN A 185 0.40 10.21 41.27
N SER A 186 -0.43 9.98 40.25
CA SER A 186 0.04 9.41 38.98
C SER A 186 1.26 10.21 38.57
N ALA A 187 2.39 9.53 38.32
CA ALA A 187 3.67 10.15 38.03
C ALA A 187 3.57 11.03 36.77
N THR A 188 3.16 12.28 36.96
CA THR A 188 2.99 13.25 35.88
C THR A 188 4.37 13.58 35.36
N TRP A 189 4.59 13.34 34.07
CA TRP A 189 5.84 13.59 33.37
C TRP A 189 5.93 15.06 32.96
N CYS A 190 7.01 15.73 33.39
CA CYS A 190 7.33 17.07 32.92
C CYS A 190 8.26 16.97 31.71
N LYS A 191 7.79 17.40 30.53
CA LYS A 191 8.61 17.47 29.30
C LYS A 191 9.78 18.44 29.45
N HIS A 192 9.63 19.48 30.27
CA HIS A 192 10.65 20.50 30.48
C HIS A 192 11.85 19.99 31.30
N HIS A 193 11.60 19.16 32.31
CA HIS A 193 12.64 18.60 33.18
C HIS A 193 12.95 17.12 32.90
N GLN A 194 12.21 16.48 32.00
CA GLN A 194 12.28 15.04 31.69
C GLN A 194 12.25 14.16 32.94
N GLN A 195 11.40 14.54 33.89
CA GLN A 195 11.29 13.89 35.20
C GLN A 195 9.83 13.76 35.62
N SER A 196 9.52 12.67 36.33
CA SER A 196 8.16 12.32 36.74
C SER A 196 7.79 12.89 38.12
N ARG A 197 8.19 14.13 38.41
CA ARG A 197 7.90 14.80 39.69
C ARG A 197 6.65 15.68 39.66
N HIS A 198 6.28 16.21 38.50
CA HIS A 198 5.14 17.13 38.30
C HIS A 198 4.75 17.15 36.82
N SER A 199 3.54 17.56 36.49
CA SER A 199 3.09 17.67 35.09
C SER A 199 3.77 18.85 34.40
N SER A 200 3.79 18.82 33.06
CA SER A 200 4.30 19.97 32.30
C SER A 200 3.47 21.24 32.55
N ASP A 201 2.18 21.08 32.87
CA ASP A 201 1.26 22.18 33.18
C ASP A 201 1.56 22.79 34.56
N ASP A 202 2.03 21.99 35.52
CA ASP A 202 2.40 22.43 36.88
C ASP A 202 3.87 22.91 36.99
N CYS A 203 4.60 22.93 35.87
CA CYS A 203 6.01 23.32 35.85
C CYS A 203 6.15 24.85 35.93
N TYR A 204 6.56 25.37 37.08
CA TYR A 204 6.80 26.81 37.29
C TYR A 204 7.76 27.42 36.25
N ALA A 205 8.81 26.69 35.86
CA ALA A 205 9.77 27.16 34.85
C ALA A 205 9.10 27.31 33.46
N TYR A 206 8.30 26.33 33.05
CA TYR A 206 7.54 26.37 31.80
C TYR A 206 6.47 27.47 31.81
N GLN A 207 5.73 27.62 32.92
CA GLN A 207 4.74 28.68 33.06
C GLN A 207 5.38 30.08 33.01
N HIS A 208 6.57 30.27 33.58
CA HIS A 208 7.31 31.52 33.51
C HIS A 208 7.75 31.82 32.08
N TRP A 209 8.36 30.85 31.39
CA TRP A 209 8.74 30.97 29.98
C TRP A 209 7.55 31.28 29.07
N ALA A 210 6.42 30.59 29.25
CA ALA A 210 5.20 30.82 28.49
C ALA A 210 4.59 32.20 28.73
N LYS A 211 4.70 32.74 29.95
CA LYS A 211 4.28 34.11 30.28
C LYS A 211 5.16 35.16 29.59
N GLU A 212 6.47 34.95 29.53
CA GLU A 212 7.40 35.87 28.86
C GLU A 212 7.20 35.87 27.34
N LEU A 213 6.90 34.72 26.72
CA LEU A 213 6.54 34.68 25.29
C LEU A 213 5.26 35.45 24.96
N ARG A 214 4.27 35.47 25.85
CA ARG A 214 3.03 36.24 25.65
C ARG A 214 3.24 37.75 25.80
N LYS A 215 4.26 38.19 26.54
CA LYS A 215 4.60 39.62 26.68
C LYS A 215 5.33 40.19 25.46
N GLY A 216 6.02 39.35 24.68
CA GLY A 216 6.76 39.77 23.48
C GLY A 216 5.93 40.01 22.21
N GLY A 217 4.63 39.70 22.23
CA GLY A 217 3.75 39.68 21.05
C GLY A 217 2.92 40.95 20.79
N GLY A 218 3.37 42.12 21.24
CA GLY A 218 2.71 43.40 20.95
C GLY A 218 3.30 44.08 19.73
N GLY A 219 2.72 43.84 18.55
CA GLY A 219 3.22 44.36 17.27
C GLY A 219 3.25 45.89 17.15
N LYS A 220 4.23 46.40 16.41
CA LYS A 220 4.12 47.69 15.71
C LYS A 220 4.25 47.48 14.20
N ARG A 221 3.15 47.83 13.57
CA ARG A 221 2.72 47.81 12.16
C ARG A 221 3.61 48.68 11.26
N TRP A 222 3.91 48.17 10.06
CA TRP A 222 4.56 48.90 8.97
C TRP A 222 3.74 50.13 8.54
N GLU A 223 4.41 51.26 8.35
CA GLU A 223 3.95 52.29 7.40
C GLU A 223 4.97 52.43 6.26
N LYS A 224 4.49 52.08 5.06
CA LYS A 224 5.04 52.51 3.77
C LYS A 224 4.94 54.03 3.69
N LYS A 225 6.04 54.72 3.38
CA LYS A 225 5.98 56.05 2.79
C LYS A 225 6.77 56.07 1.49
N LYS A 226 6.04 56.32 0.40
CA LYS A 226 6.54 56.61 -0.94
C LYS A 226 7.20 58.00 -0.96
N GLU A 227 8.37 58.06 -1.61
CA GLU A 227 8.77 58.98 -2.69
C GLU A 227 8.82 60.50 -2.41
N LYS A 228 10.03 61.07 -2.53
CA LYS A 228 10.38 62.05 -3.54
C LYS A 228 11.88 62.05 -3.82
#